data_AF-A0A6G2TZ85-F1
#
_entry.id   AF-A0A6G2TZ85-F1
#
_cell.length_a   1.000
_cell.length_b   1.000
_cell.length_c   1.000
_cell.angle_alpha   90.00
_cell.angle_beta   90.00
_cell.angle_gamma   90.00
#
_symmetry.space_group_name_H-M   'P 1'
#
loop_
_entity.id
_entity.type
_entity.pdbx_description
1 polymer ?
#
loop_
_entity_poly.entity_id
_entity_poly.type
_entity_poly.pdbx_seq_one_letter_code
_entity_poly.pdbx_strand_id
1 'polypeptide(L)'
;MRLCLAYRAELSKLLSLPALRITLAVLFALSPALGAVTGPRSAPYSGIGFLVLGVLAVASEYDGGQARTTAMAMPRRLPHRIASTAALLTLALPAAAGCASATHLASGHSTAATTLPAMTGGLALAALLASAAGLLLRHAHGTVALLVGYFTFVGPVLRARFPGVADVLPDLAPVSARPLPVTLAWTLAALAAAFVTYRHRDI
;
A
#
# COMPACT_ATOMS: atom_id res chain seq x y z
N MET A 1 21.76 -11.45 12.19
CA MET A 1 22.59 -10.76 11.16
C MET A 1 21.98 -10.78 9.75
N ARG A 2 21.50 -11.92 9.22
CA ARG A 2 21.01 -12.02 7.83
C ARG A 2 19.73 -11.20 7.51
N LEU A 3 18.83 -11.01 8.47
CA LEU A 3 17.58 -10.26 8.25
C LEU A 3 17.81 -8.74 8.15
N CYS A 4 18.71 -8.17 8.96
CA CYS A 4 19.08 -6.75 8.87
C CYS A 4 19.76 -6.40 7.54
N LEU A 5 20.61 -7.30 7.02
CA LEU A 5 21.25 -7.11 5.72
C LEU A 5 20.23 -7.19 4.58
N ALA A 6 19.29 -8.15 4.64
CA ALA A 6 18.20 -8.24 3.67
C ALA A 6 17.32 -7.00 3.68
N TYR A 7 16.95 -6.53 4.87
CA TYR A 7 16.17 -5.31 5.04
C TYR A 7 16.89 -4.08 4.45
N ARG A 8 18.18 -3.92 4.74
CA ARG A 8 18.97 -2.81 4.19
C ARG A 8 19.07 -2.87 2.67
N ALA A 9 19.27 -4.06 2.11
CA ALA A 9 19.31 -4.27 0.67
C ALA A 9 17.97 -3.90 0.02
N GLU A 10 16.85 -4.42 0.55
CA GLU A 10 15.50 -4.10 0.08
C GLU A 10 15.19 -2.61 0.18
N LEU A 11 15.54 -1.96 1.29
CA LEU A 11 15.34 -0.52 1.45
C LEU A 11 16.16 0.27 0.42
N SER A 12 17.44 -0.08 0.23
CA SER A 12 18.29 0.58 -0.76
C SER A 12 17.78 0.42 -2.19
N LYS A 13 17.19 -0.75 -2.49
CA LYS A 13 16.54 -1.04 -3.76
C LYS A 13 15.30 -0.17 -3.96
N LEU A 14 14.38 -0.13 -2.98
CA LEU A 14 13.18 0.69 -3.10
C LEU A 14 13.52 2.18 -3.30
N LEU A 15 14.57 2.68 -2.64
CA LEU A 15 15.04 4.05 -2.77
C LEU A 15 15.75 4.34 -4.11
N SER A 16 16.37 3.35 -4.74
CA SER A 16 17.06 3.53 -6.02
C SER A 16 16.12 3.48 -7.22
N LEU A 17 14.90 2.94 -7.07
CA LEU A 17 13.93 2.83 -8.15
C LEU A 17 13.40 4.22 -8.56
N PRO A 18 13.63 4.65 -9.83
CA PRO A 18 13.18 5.96 -10.29
C PRO A 18 11.65 6.07 -10.27
N ALA A 19 10.95 5.00 -10.65
CA ALA A 19 9.50 4.97 -10.65
C ALA A 19 8.91 5.17 -9.24
N LEU A 20 9.57 4.63 -8.21
CA LEU A 20 9.12 4.76 -6.82
C LEU A 20 9.34 6.19 -6.31
N ARG A 21 10.50 6.79 -6.63
CA ARG A 21 10.79 8.21 -6.33
C ARG A 21 9.80 9.15 -7.02
N ILE A 22 9.48 8.91 -8.28
CA ILE A 22 8.47 9.69 -9.02
C ILE A 22 7.10 9.52 -8.37
N THR A 23 6.70 8.30 -8.01
CA THR A 23 5.41 8.03 -7.34
C THR A 23 5.30 8.77 -6.02
N LEU A 24 6.37 8.78 -5.21
CA LEU A 24 6.41 9.53 -3.95
C LEU A 24 6.33 11.05 -4.19
N ALA A 25 7.07 11.58 -5.18
CA ALA A 25 7.00 13.00 -5.52
C ALA A 25 5.59 13.42 -5.97
N VAL A 26 4.96 12.60 -6.81
CA VAL A 26 3.57 12.82 -7.25
C VAL A 26 2.60 12.75 -6.07
N LEU A 27 2.75 11.77 -5.17
CA LEU A 27 1.93 11.68 -3.96
C LEU A 27 2.04 12.92 -3.08
N PHE A 28 3.26 13.39 -2.84
CA PHE A 28 3.51 14.58 -2.03
C PHE A 28 3.00 15.88 -2.67
N ALA A 29 2.99 15.97 -4.00
CA ALA A 29 2.44 17.13 -4.70
C ALA A 29 0.91 17.08 -4.79
N LEU A 30 0.35 15.93 -5.18
CA LEU A 30 -1.06 15.79 -5.54
C LEU A 30 -1.97 15.65 -4.31
N SER A 31 -1.52 14.96 -3.26
CA SER A 31 -2.32 14.77 -2.03
C SER A 31 -2.76 16.10 -1.40
N PRO A 32 -1.86 17.06 -1.10
CA PRO A 32 -2.27 18.35 -0.56
C PRO A 32 -3.06 19.19 -1.56
N ALA A 33 -2.74 19.14 -2.86
CA ALA A 33 -3.50 19.85 -3.88
C ALA A 33 -4.97 19.38 -3.92
N LEU A 34 -5.20 18.06 -3.86
CA LEU A 34 -6.54 17.49 -3.76
C LEU A 34 -7.20 17.83 -2.41
N GLY A 35 -6.42 17.86 -1.33
CA GLY A 35 -6.87 18.30 -0.01
C GLY A 35 -7.38 19.74 0.02
N ALA A 36 -6.69 20.64 -0.67
CA ALA A 36 -7.10 22.05 -0.79
C ALA A 36 -8.42 22.21 -1.57
N VAL A 37 -8.65 21.38 -2.59
CA VAL A 37 -9.84 21.48 -3.45
C VAL A 37 -11.04 20.74 -2.88
N THR A 38 -10.83 19.54 -2.30
CA THR A 38 -11.91 18.61 -1.92
C THR A 38 -11.99 18.34 -0.42
N GLY A 39 -11.08 18.92 0.36
CA GLY A 39 -11.02 18.73 1.80
C GLY A 39 -10.79 17.26 2.19
N PRO A 40 -11.46 16.76 3.24
CA PRO A 40 -11.33 15.36 3.69
C PRO A 40 -11.75 14.31 2.64
N ARG A 41 -12.50 14.70 1.60
CA ARG A 41 -12.89 13.80 0.50
C ARG A 41 -11.73 13.45 -0.44
N SER A 42 -10.56 14.06 -0.26
CA SER A 42 -9.32 13.73 -0.97
C SER A 42 -8.71 12.38 -0.58
N ALA A 43 -9.01 11.89 0.63
CA ALA A 43 -8.41 10.68 1.21
C ALA A 43 -8.38 9.46 0.28
N PRO A 44 -9.48 9.03 -0.38
CA PRO A 44 -9.46 7.90 -1.28
C PRO A 44 -8.54 8.10 -2.50
N TYR A 45 -8.40 9.32 -3.01
CA TYR A 45 -7.52 9.59 -4.15
C TYR A 45 -6.05 9.45 -3.78
N SER A 46 -5.66 9.94 -2.59
CA SER A 46 -4.31 9.68 -2.05
C SER A 46 -4.10 8.17 -1.85
N GLY A 47 -5.13 7.46 -1.39
CA GLY A 47 -5.12 6.00 -1.25
C GLY A 47 -4.77 5.27 -2.55
N ILE A 48 -5.26 5.74 -3.70
CA ILE A 48 -4.95 5.15 -5.02
C ILE A 48 -3.45 5.23 -5.30
N GLY A 49 -2.81 6.37 -5.01
CA GLY A 49 -1.36 6.51 -5.19
C GLY A 49 -0.57 5.55 -4.29
N PHE A 50 -1.05 5.28 -3.07
CA PHE A 50 -0.45 4.28 -2.19
C PHE A 50 -0.67 2.84 -2.66
N LEU A 51 -1.80 2.53 -3.31
CA LEU A 51 -1.97 1.24 -3.99
C LEU A 51 -0.90 1.07 -5.07
N VAL A 52 -0.70 2.06 -5.93
CA VAL A 52 0.31 2.03 -6.99
C VAL A 52 1.71 1.87 -6.40
N LEU A 53 2.04 2.61 -5.34
CA LEU A 53 3.31 2.50 -4.62
C LEU A 53 3.57 1.06 -4.13
N GLY A 54 2.55 0.44 -3.52
CA GLY A 54 2.62 -0.92 -3.01
C GLY A 54 2.82 -1.98 -4.09
N VAL A 55 2.08 -1.87 -5.21
CA VAL A 55 2.26 -2.78 -6.35
C VAL A 55 3.65 -2.61 -6.95
N LEU A 56 4.10 -1.35 -7.15
CA LEU A 56 5.38 -1.05 -7.80
C LEU A 56 6.58 -1.57 -7.00
N ALA A 57 6.51 -1.49 -5.67
CA ALA A 57 7.53 -2.03 -4.77
C ALA A 57 7.79 -3.52 -5.06
N VAL A 58 6.73 -4.29 -5.27
CA VAL A 58 6.81 -5.74 -5.56
C VAL A 58 7.06 -6.02 -7.04
N ALA A 59 6.45 -5.25 -7.94
CA ALA A 59 6.62 -5.39 -9.40
C ALA A 59 8.09 -5.32 -9.82
N SER A 60 8.89 -4.51 -9.11
CA SER A 60 10.34 -4.41 -9.33
C SER A 60 11.08 -5.75 -9.30
N GLU A 61 10.57 -6.75 -8.58
CA GLU A 61 11.14 -8.10 -8.56
C GLU A 61 10.77 -8.94 -9.78
N TYR A 62 9.55 -8.79 -10.29
CA TYR A 62 9.01 -9.63 -11.37
C TYR A 62 9.33 -9.05 -12.74
N ASP A 63 9.06 -7.75 -12.96
CA ASP A 63 9.32 -7.08 -14.25
C ASP A 63 10.81 -6.86 -14.47
N GLY A 64 11.61 -6.75 -13.40
CA GLY A 64 13.06 -6.61 -13.48
C GLY A 64 13.81 -7.93 -13.69
N GLY A 65 13.12 -9.08 -13.78
CA GLY A 65 13.74 -10.40 -13.90
C GLY A 65 14.55 -10.86 -12.67
N GLN A 66 14.54 -10.07 -11.59
CA GLN A 66 15.34 -10.29 -10.39
C GLN A 66 14.78 -11.41 -9.50
N ALA A 67 13.55 -11.87 -9.72
CA ALA A 67 12.94 -12.93 -8.93
C ALA A 67 13.77 -14.22 -8.90
N ARG A 68 14.40 -14.61 -10.03
CA ARG A 68 15.27 -15.81 -10.10
C ARG A 68 16.60 -15.59 -9.40
N THR A 69 17.25 -14.43 -9.59
CA THR A 69 18.54 -14.14 -8.97
C THR A 69 18.42 -13.98 -7.46
N THR A 70 17.37 -13.32 -6.97
CA THR A 70 17.08 -13.20 -5.54
C THR A 70 16.73 -14.56 -4.91
N ALA A 71 16.00 -15.42 -5.61
CA ALA A 71 15.69 -16.75 -5.11
C ALA A 71 16.92 -17.67 -5.02
N MET A 72 17.88 -17.52 -5.95
CA MET A 72 19.16 -18.25 -5.90
C MET A 72 20.10 -17.70 -4.82
N ALA A 73 20.17 -16.37 -4.66
CA ALA A 73 21.03 -15.74 -3.66
C ALA A 73 20.50 -15.87 -2.22
N MET A 74 19.17 -15.97 -2.05
CA MET A 74 18.51 -15.99 -0.76
C MET A 74 17.54 -17.18 -0.63
N PRO A 75 18.06 -18.39 -0.35
CA PRO A 75 17.24 -19.63 -0.34
C PRO A 75 16.16 -19.63 0.75
N ARG A 76 16.32 -18.81 1.80
CA ARG A 76 15.29 -18.62 2.83
C ARG A 76 14.28 -17.54 2.38
N ARG A 77 13.22 -18.01 1.73
CA ARG A 77 12.14 -17.20 1.13
C ARG A 77 11.39 -16.32 2.13
N LEU A 78 11.12 -16.83 3.33
CA LEU A 78 10.29 -16.16 4.34
C LEU A 78 10.95 -14.92 4.99
N PRO A 79 12.20 -14.98 5.47
CA PRO A 79 12.87 -13.79 6.00
C PRO A 79 13.14 -12.71 4.94
N HIS A 80 13.33 -13.08 3.67
CA HIS A 80 13.38 -12.10 2.57
C HIS A 80 12.05 -11.34 2.44
N ARG A 81 10.92 -12.06 2.47
CA ARG A 81 9.60 -11.44 2.37
C ARG A 81 9.29 -10.54 3.57
N ILE A 82 9.62 -10.97 4.78
CA ILE A 82 9.50 -10.14 5.98
C ILE A 82 10.34 -8.85 5.82
N ALA A 83 11.58 -8.98 5.38
CA ALA A 83 12.47 -7.84 5.16
C ALA A 83 11.93 -6.86 4.11
N SER A 84 11.39 -7.36 2.99
CA SER A 84 10.81 -6.55 1.92
C SER A 84 9.54 -5.82 2.39
N THR A 85 8.64 -6.51 3.11
CA THR A 85 7.46 -5.86 3.72
C THR A 85 7.84 -4.82 4.76
N ALA A 86 8.88 -5.08 5.56
CA ALA A 86 9.37 -4.11 6.54
C ALA A 86 9.98 -2.88 5.84
N ALA A 87 10.77 -3.08 4.79
CA ALA A 87 11.34 -1.98 4.00
C ALA A 87 10.26 -1.11 3.36
N LEU A 88 9.23 -1.74 2.78
CA LEU A 88 8.07 -1.02 2.25
C LEU A 88 7.35 -0.23 3.35
N LEU A 89 7.12 -0.83 4.52
CA LEU A 89 6.47 -0.14 5.64
C LEU A 89 7.29 1.05 6.15
N THR A 90 8.62 0.93 6.24
CA THR A 90 9.51 2.02 6.62
C THR A 90 9.48 3.18 5.62
N LEU A 91 9.17 2.91 4.35
CA LEU A 91 9.02 3.95 3.34
C LEU A 91 7.59 4.52 3.28
N ALA A 92 6.59 3.65 3.37
CA ALA A 92 5.19 3.99 3.24
C ALA A 92 4.66 4.78 4.43
N LEU A 93 5.10 4.46 5.67
CA LEU A 93 4.67 5.20 6.86
C LEU A 93 5.04 6.69 6.84
N PRO A 94 6.32 7.10 6.64
CA PRO A 94 6.66 8.51 6.60
C PRO A 94 6.04 9.22 5.38
N ALA A 95 5.93 8.53 4.24
CA ALA A 95 5.23 9.07 3.08
C ALA A 95 3.74 9.31 3.39
N ALA A 96 3.08 8.36 4.05
CA ALA A 96 1.68 8.47 4.45
C ALA A 96 1.47 9.58 5.47
N ALA A 97 2.34 9.69 6.47
CA ALA A 97 2.29 10.75 7.48
C ALA A 97 2.50 12.13 6.84
N GLY A 98 3.46 12.24 5.91
CA GLY A 98 3.71 13.45 5.13
C GLY A 98 2.51 13.85 4.26
N CYS A 99 1.93 12.90 3.53
CA CYS A 99 0.74 13.16 2.71
C CYS A 99 -0.47 13.53 3.58
N ALA A 100 -0.72 12.82 4.68
CA ALA A 100 -1.84 13.08 5.57
C ALA A 100 -1.72 14.46 6.24
N SER A 101 -0.53 14.80 6.75
CA SER A 101 -0.26 16.11 7.35
C SER A 101 -0.37 17.25 6.33
N ALA A 102 0.24 17.10 5.15
CA ALA A 102 0.14 18.10 4.08
C ALA A 102 -1.31 18.31 3.62
N THR A 103 -2.07 17.22 3.46
CA THR A 103 -3.51 17.27 3.11
C THR A 103 -4.32 17.97 4.20
N HIS A 104 -4.05 17.67 5.47
CA HIS A 104 -4.71 18.30 6.60
C HIS A 104 -4.46 19.81 6.62
N LEU A 105 -3.19 20.23 6.51
CA LEU A 105 -2.80 21.64 6.46
C LEU A 105 -3.43 22.36 5.27
N ALA A 106 -3.39 21.75 4.08
CA ALA A 106 -3.94 22.33 2.86
C ALA A 106 -5.47 22.43 2.88
N SER A 107 -6.16 21.51 3.56
CA SER A 107 -7.62 21.54 3.66
C SER A 107 -8.15 22.69 4.50
N GLY A 108 -7.37 23.23 5.44
CA GLY A 108 -7.81 24.31 6.35
C GLY A 108 -8.95 23.93 7.31
N HIS A 109 -9.35 22.65 7.35
CA HIS A 109 -10.43 22.19 8.22
C HIS A 109 -9.88 21.77 9.59
N SER A 110 -10.61 22.13 10.66
CA SER A 110 -10.37 21.55 11.98
C SER A 110 -10.81 20.08 11.94
N THR A 111 -9.87 19.15 11.82
CA THR A 111 -10.18 17.72 11.87
C THR A 111 -10.02 17.19 13.28
N ALA A 112 -10.79 16.15 13.62
CA ALA A 112 -10.66 15.48 14.91
C ALA A 112 -9.24 14.93 15.08
N ALA A 113 -8.72 14.90 16.32
CA ALA A 113 -7.38 14.40 16.63
C ALA A 113 -7.11 12.97 16.14
N THR A 114 -8.17 12.17 15.96
CA THR A 114 -8.11 10.78 15.47
C THR A 114 -7.97 10.66 13.95
N THR A 115 -8.19 11.74 13.20
CA THR A 115 -8.23 11.74 11.73
C THR A 115 -6.84 11.53 11.12
N LEU A 116 -5.84 12.25 11.62
CA LEU A 116 -4.46 12.18 11.11
C LEU A 116 -3.83 10.78 11.28
N PRO A 117 -3.89 10.15 12.47
CA PRO A 117 -3.44 8.77 12.63
C PRO A 117 -4.23 7.80 11.75
N ALA A 118 -5.55 8.01 11.60
CA ALA A 118 -6.39 7.13 10.79
C ALA A 118 -6.03 7.18 9.30
N MET A 119 -5.85 8.39 8.76
CA MET A 119 -5.40 8.59 7.38
C MET A 119 -4.01 8.00 7.15
N THR A 120 -3.07 8.26 8.07
CA THR A 120 -1.70 7.74 7.97
C THR A 120 -1.69 6.21 7.96
N GLY A 121 -2.41 5.58 8.90
CA GLY A 121 -2.54 4.14 8.97
C GLY A 121 -3.22 3.55 7.74
N GLY A 122 -4.30 4.19 7.26
CA GLY A 122 -5.05 3.73 6.10
C GLY A 122 -4.23 3.75 4.80
N LEU A 123 -3.45 4.81 4.58
CA LEU A 123 -2.56 4.91 3.41
C LEU A 123 -1.43 3.88 3.46
N ALA A 124 -0.83 3.66 4.63
CA ALA A 124 0.19 2.64 4.80
C ALA A 124 -0.36 1.22 4.58
N LEU A 125 -1.56 0.93 5.11
CA LEU A 125 -2.25 -0.33 4.90
C LEU A 125 -2.63 -0.54 3.43
N ALA A 126 -3.04 0.51 2.71
CA ALA A 126 -3.31 0.43 1.28
C ALA A 126 -2.07 -0.01 0.49
N ALA A 127 -0.90 0.57 0.78
CA ALA A 127 0.35 0.14 0.16
C ALA A 127 0.71 -1.32 0.48
N LEU A 128 0.54 -1.75 1.73
CA LEU A 128 0.78 -3.14 2.13
C LEU A 128 -0.18 -4.12 1.45
N LEU A 129 -1.48 -3.79 1.42
CA LEU A 129 -2.51 -4.60 0.78
C LEU A 129 -2.20 -4.76 -0.71
N ALA A 130 -1.83 -3.67 -1.37
CA ALA A 130 -1.45 -3.67 -2.77
C ALA A 130 -0.18 -4.48 -3.04
N SER A 131 0.82 -4.40 -2.15
CA SER A 131 2.01 -5.23 -2.25
C SER A 131 1.67 -6.73 -2.13
N ALA A 132 0.76 -7.09 -1.21
CA ALA A 132 0.31 -8.47 -1.04
C ALA A 132 -0.44 -8.99 -2.28
N ALA A 133 -1.34 -8.19 -2.83
CA ALA A 133 -2.03 -8.51 -4.07
C ALA A 133 -1.06 -8.67 -5.25
N GLY A 134 -0.05 -7.77 -5.35
CA GLY A 134 1.01 -7.85 -6.36
C GLY A 134 1.83 -9.14 -6.26
N LEU A 135 2.14 -9.60 -5.05
CA LEU A 135 2.82 -10.89 -4.83
C LEU A 135 1.96 -12.08 -5.27
N LEU A 136 0.65 -12.02 -5.06
CA LEU A 136 -0.29 -13.09 -5.42
C LEU A 136 -0.49 -13.20 -6.93
N LEU A 137 -0.67 -12.05 -7.61
CA LEU A 137 -1.00 -11.96 -9.02
C LEU A 137 0.23 -11.96 -9.95
N ARG A 138 1.40 -11.49 -9.47
CA ARG A 138 2.65 -11.38 -10.23
C ARG A 138 2.54 -10.61 -11.55
N HIS A 139 1.56 -9.72 -11.66
CA HIS A 139 1.31 -8.87 -12.82
C HIS A 139 1.06 -7.44 -12.35
N ALA A 140 2.04 -6.55 -12.53
CA ALA A 140 1.96 -5.17 -12.02
C ALA A 140 0.71 -4.45 -12.53
N HIS A 141 0.57 -4.36 -13.86
CA HIS A 141 -0.53 -3.68 -14.53
C HIS A 141 -1.90 -4.27 -14.14
N GLY A 142 -2.04 -5.60 -14.17
CA GLY A 142 -3.28 -6.28 -13.81
C GLY A 142 -3.66 -6.08 -12.35
N THR A 143 -2.67 -6.08 -11.44
CA THR A 143 -2.89 -5.82 -10.01
C THR A 143 -3.38 -4.39 -9.78
N VAL A 144 -2.73 -3.40 -10.39
CA VAL A 144 -3.16 -2.00 -10.28
C VAL A 144 -4.57 -1.83 -10.83
N ALA A 145 -4.86 -2.36 -12.02
CA ALA A 145 -6.19 -2.26 -12.63
C ALA A 145 -7.28 -2.89 -11.74
N LEU A 146 -7.01 -4.06 -11.17
CA LEU A 146 -7.93 -4.74 -10.27
C LEU A 146 -8.18 -3.97 -8.98
N LEU A 147 -7.12 -3.50 -8.32
CA LEU A 147 -7.25 -2.79 -7.05
C LEU A 147 -7.91 -1.42 -7.23
N VAL A 148 -7.47 -0.65 -8.23
CA VAL A 148 -8.09 0.65 -8.53
C VAL A 148 -9.55 0.43 -8.89
N GLY A 149 -9.86 -0.47 -9.83
CA GLY A 149 -11.23 -0.78 -10.23
C GLY A 149 -12.11 -1.23 -9.06
N TYR A 150 -11.57 -2.06 -8.17
CA TYR A 150 -12.26 -2.47 -6.97
C TYR A 150 -12.55 -1.27 -6.04
N PHE A 151 -11.53 -0.51 -5.66
CA PHE A 151 -11.71 0.54 -4.66
C PHE A 151 -12.46 1.78 -5.16
N THR A 152 -12.42 2.07 -6.47
CA THR A 152 -13.13 3.22 -7.05
C THR A 152 -14.54 2.91 -7.54
N PHE A 153 -14.81 1.68 -7.99
CA PHE A 153 -16.10 1.31 -8.56
C PHE A 153 -16.78 0.19 -7.78
N VAL A 154 -16.17 -1.00 -7.72
CA VAL A 154 -16.86 -2.20 -7.20
C VAL A 154 -17.19 -2.06 -5.71
N GLY A 155 -16.24 -1.63 -4.89
CA GLY A 155 -16.37 -1.47 -3.45
C GLY A 155 -17.46 -0.46 -3.08
N PRO A 156 -17.45 0.78 -3.61
CA PRO A 156 -18.53 1.74 -3.38
C PRO A 156 -19.91 1.23 -3.81
N VAL A 157 -20.01 0.60 -4.99
CA VAL A 157 -21.28 0.04 -5.50
C VAL A 157 -21.78 -1.08 -4.59
N LEU A 158 -20.89 -1.99 -4.16
CA LEU A 158 -21.25 -3.11 -3.30
C LEU A 158 -21.72 -2.64 -1.93
N ARG A 159 -21.05 -1.65 -1.35
CA ARG A 159 -21.46 -1.01 -0.09
C ARG A 159 -22.82 -0.31 -0.19
N ALA A 160 -23.06 0.39 -1.31
CA ALA A 160 -24.33 1.07 -1.56
C ALA A 160 -25.48 0.09 -1.79
N ARG A 161 -25.22 -1.03 -2.47
CA ARG A 161 -26.23 -2.03 -2.80
C ARG A 161 -26.54 -3.00 -1.65
N PHE A 162 -25.53 -3.31 -0.83
CA PHE A 162 -25.61 -4.31 0.23
C PHE A 162 -25.06 -3.74 1.56
N PRO A 163 -25.86 -2.98 2.32
CA PRO A 163 -25.38 -2.34 3.55
C PRO A 163 -24.91 -3.36 4.60
N GLY A 164 -25.44 -4.58 4.61
CA GLY A 164 -25.05 -5.63 5.54
C GLY A 164 -23.61 -6.16 5.38
N VAL A 165 -22.96 -5.93 4.24
CA VAL A 165 -21.53 -6.28 4.04
C VAL A 165 -20.62 -5.06 4.08
N ALA A 166 -21.17 -3.85 4.17
CA ALA A 166 -20.41 -2.61 4.08
C ALA A 166 -19.37 -2.47 5.19
N ASP A 167 -19.68 -2.98 6.38
CA ASP A 167 -18.80 -2.95 7.55
C ASP A 167 -17.67 -3.99 7.48
N VAL A 168 -17.70 -4.92 6.52
CA VAL A 168 -16.69 -5.99 6.35
C VAL A 168 -15.79 -5.73 5.14
N LEU A 169 -16.16 -4.79 4.28
CA LEU A 169 -15.41 -4.44 3.08
C LEU A 169 -14.26 -3.49 3.41
N PRO A 170 -13.05 -3.72 2.88
CA PRO A 170 -11.95 -2.77 3.04
C PRO A 170 -12.28 -1.46 2.30
N ASP A 171 -11.83 -0.34 2.86
CA ASP A 171 -12.02 1.00 2.28
C ASP A 171 -10.69 1.73 2.11
N LEU A 172 -10.60 2.53 1.06
CA LEU A 172 -9.39 3.26 0.71
C LEU A 172 -9.35 4.57 1.50
N ALA A 173 -8.48 4.61 2.51
CA ALA A 173 -8.21 5.76 3.37
C ALA A 173 -9.45 6.24 4.15
N PRO A 174 -9.70 5.64 5.32
CA PRO A 174 -10.77 6.08 6.18
C PRO A 174 -10.60 7.54 6.60
N VAL A 175 -11.59 8.37 6.29
CA VAL A 175 -11.71 9.72 6.89
C VAL A 175 -11.95 9.60 8.42
N SER A 176 -12.20 8.39 8.94
CA SER A 176 -12.45 8.11 10.36
C SER A 176 -11.77 6.81 10.79
N ALA A 177 -11.42 6.62 12.06
CA ALA A 177 -10.69 5.42 12.52
C ALA A 177 -11.49 4.09 12.39
N ARG A 178 -12.79 4.13 12.12
CA ARG A 178 -13.70 2.98 12.18
C ARG A 178 -13.40 1.84 11.18
N PRO A 179 -13.01 2.08 9.91
CA PRO A 179 -12.70 1.02 8.94
C PRO A 179 -11.26 0.47 9.04
N LEU A 180 -10.40 1.07 9.87
CA LEU A 180 -9.02 0.63 10.02
C LEU A 180 -8.87 -0.85 10.44
N PRO A 181 -9.62 -1.38 11.42
CA PRO A 181 -9.49 -2.77 11.82
C PRO A 181 -9.84 -3.75 10.68
N VAL A 182 -10.86 -3.41 9.88
CA VAL A 182 -11.33 -4.21 8.76
C VAL A 182 -10.28 -4.24 7.66
N THR A 183 -9.77 -3.07 7.27
CA THR A 183 -8.67 -2.99 6.29
C THR A 183 -7.43 -3.71 6.79
N LEU A 184 -7.04 -3.55 8.05
CA LEU A 184 -5.93 -4.26 8.66
C LEU A 184 -6.12 -5.78 8.61
N ALA A 185 -7.30 -6.28 8.94
CA ALA A 185 -7.62 -7.71 8.87
C ALA A 185 -7.47 -8.26 7.44
N TRP A 186 -8.01 -7.55 6.43
CA TRP A 186 -7.82 -7.90 5.02
C TRP A 186 -6.36 -7.83 4.59
N THR A 187 -5.60 -6.85 5.08
CA THR A 187 -4.17 -6.69 4.78
C THR A 187 -3.37 -7.85 5.32
N LEU A 188 -3.63 -8.25 6.57
CA LEU A 188 -2.98 -9.41 7.21
C LEU A 188 -3.36 -10.72 6.52
N ALA A 189 -4.65 -10.90 6.17
CA ALA A 189 -5.11 -12.07 5.44
C ALA A 189 -4.44 -12.18 4.06
N ALA A 190 -4.36 -11.07 3.31
CA ALA A 190 -3.68 -11.03 2.02
C ALA A 190 -2.18 -11.30 2.14
N LEU A 191 -1.51 -10.74 3.14
CA LEU A 191 -0.09 -11.00 3.41
C LEU A 191 0.16 -12.46 3.79
N ALA A 192 -0.70 -13.05 4.64
CA ALA A 192 -0.61 -14.46 5.00
C ALA A 192 -0.78 -15.35 3.76
N ALA A 193 -1.79 -15.10 2.93
CA ALA A 193 -1.99 -15.82 1.67
C ALA A 193 -0.79 -15.66 0.72
N ALA A 194 -0.23 -14.45 0.60
CA ALA A 194 0.95 -14.18 -0.21
C ALA A 194 2.17 -14.96 0.31
N PHE A 195 2.39 -15.01 1.62
CA PHE A 195 3.54 -15.70 2.22
C PHE A 195 3.42 -17.22 2.08
N VAL A 196 2.22 -17.78 2.26
CA VAL A 196 1.95 -19.21 2.07
C VAL A 196 2.15 -19.59 0.61
N THR A 197 1.55 -18.87 -0.33
CA THR A 197 1.72 -19.15 -1.77
C THR A 197 3.17 -19.00 -2.22
N TYR A 198 3.90 -18.01 -1.70
CA TYR A 198 5.31 -17.81 -2.02
C TYR A 198 6.22 -18.94 -1.49
N ARG A 199 5.82 -19.63 -0.42
CA ARG A 199 6.54 -20.80 0.12
C ARG A 199 6.41 -22.02 -0.80
N HIS A 200 5.24 -22.22 -1.41
CA HIS A 200 4.92 -23.43 -2.17
C HIS A 200 5.12 -23.31 -3.69
N ARG A 201 5.31 -22.09 -4.21
CA ARG A 201 5.47 -21.85 -5.66
C ARG A 201 6.94 -21.89 -6.07
N ASP A 202 7.31 -22.94 -6.81
CA ASP A 202 8.57 -23.02 -7.57
C ASP A 202 8.58 -21.95 -8.68
N ILE A 203 9.77 -21.46 -9.01
CA ILE A 203 10.02 -20.36 -9.96
C ILE A 203 10.51 -20.95 -11.27
#